data_AF-A0A127PSG7-F1
#
_entry.id   AF-A0A127PSG7-F1
#
_cell.length_a   1.000
_cell.length_b   1.000
_cell.length_c   1.000
_cell.angle_alpha   90.00
_cell.angle_beta   90.00
_cell.angle_gamma   90.00
#
_symmetry.space_group_name_H-M   'P 1'
#
loop_
_entity.id
_entity.type
_entity.pdbx_description
1 polymer ?
#
loop_
_entity_poly.entity_id
_entity_poly.type
_entity_poly.pdbx_seq_one_letter_code
_entity_poly.pdbx_strand_id
1 'polypeptide(L)'
;MHKFQFIRRQKGQGMTEYIIIVALIAIAAIGVYQAFGDVVRGQTSTAATTLAGATGTKGRTTTDAGGKAADAAGKSKKLSDFEK
;
A
#
# COMPACT_ATOMS: atom_id res chain seq x y z
N MET A 1 -11.04 -31.84 33.30
CA MET A 1 -11.24 -30.39 33.50
C MET A 1 -10.01 -29.66 32.97
N HIS A 2 -10.06 -29.13 31.74
CA HIS A 2 -8.93 -28.41 31.14
C HIS A 2 -8.98 -26.95 31.57
N LYS A 3 -8.09 -26.55 32.48
CA LYS A 3 -7.95 -25.16 32.93
C LYS A 3 -7.27 -24.37 31.82
N PHE A 4 -8.01 -23.50 31.14
CA PHE A 4 -7.44 -22.48 30.26
C PHE A 4 -6.57 -21.54 31.11
N GLN A 5 -5.24 -21.66 30.97
CA GLN A 5 -4.29 -20.74 31.57
C GLN A 5 -4.38 -19.41 30.84
N PHE A 6 -4.91 -18.38 31.51
CA PHE A 6 -4.81 -17.00 31.06
C PHE A 6 -3.33 -16.60 31.00
N ILE A 7 -2.83 -16.31 29.80
CA ILE A 7 -1.50 -15.76 29.56
C ILE A 7 -1.40 -14.46 30.38
N ARG A 8 -0.43 -14.40 31.30
CA ARG A 8 -0.20 -13.21 32.13
C ARG A 8 0.14 -12.04 31.21
N ARG A 9 -0.68 -10.98 31.21
CA ARG A 9 -0.42 -9.72 30.50
C ARG A 9 0.87 -9.11 31.03
N GLN A 10 1.95 -9.16 30.24
CA GLN A 10 3.19 -8.48 30.58
C GLN A 10 2.99 -6.96 30.47
N LYS A 11 3.13 -6.24 31.59
CA LYS A 11 3.12 -4.77 31.58
C LYS A 11 4.37 -4.29 30.83
N GLY A 12 4.16 -3.62 29.70
CA GLY A 12 5.22 -3.17 28.80
C GLY A 12 5.22 -3.84 27.41
N GLN A 13 4.60 -5.02 27.27
CA GLN A 13 4.49 -5.71 25.99
C GLN A 13 3.64 -4.92 24.96
N GLY A 14 2.62 -4.19 25.43
CA GLY A 14 1.77 -3.39 24.53
C GLY A 14 2.53 -2.23 23.86
N MET A 15 3.30 -1.43 24.61
CA MET A 15 3.84 -0.16 24.07
C MET A 15 4.85 -0.39 22.94
N THR A 16 5.79 -1.32 23.10
CA THR A 16 6.79 -1.61 22.05
C THR A 16 6.16 -2.32 20.85
N GLU A 17 5.20 -3.21 21.08
CA GLU A 17 4.48 -3.91 20.00
C GLU A 17 3.63 -2.95 19.17
N TYR A 18 2.96 -1.98 19.81
CA TYR A 18 2.27 -0.90 19.10
C TYR A 18 3.24 -0.02 18.30
N ILE A 19 4.40 0.34 18.86
CA ILE A 19 5.40 1.14 18.13
C ILE A 19 5.89 0.40 16.89
N ILE A 20 6.14 -0.92 16.99
CA ILE A 20 6.56 -1.74 15.84
C ILE A 20 5.46 -1.77 14.78
N ILE A 21 4.20 -2.05 15.16
CA ILE A 21 3.08 -2.09 14.20
C ILE A 21 2.88 -0.72 13.53
N VAL A 22 2.95 0.37 14.29
CA VAL A 22 2.83 1.74 13.76
C VAL A 22 3.98 2.04 12.79
N ALA A 23 5.21 1.66 13.11
CA ALA A 23 6.35 1.83 12.22
C ALA A 23 6.17 1.08 10.89
N LEU A 24 5.66 -0.15 10.93
CA LEU A 24 5.37 -0.94 9.73
C LEU A 24 4.27 -0.30 8.87
N ILE A 25 3.19 0.18 9.49
CA ILE A 25 2.10 0.89 8.80
C ILE A 25 2.63 2.18 8.17
N ALA A 26 3.48 2.94 8.87
CA ALA A 26 4.04 4.18 8.36
C ALA A 26 4.90 3.95 7.11
N ILE A 27 5.75 2.92 7.11
CA ILE A 27 6.56 2.55 5.94
C ILE A 27 5.68 2.14 4.76
N ALA A 28 4.64 1.34 5.01
CA ALA A 28 3.67 0.95 3.98
C ALA A 28 2.91 2.16 3.41
N ALA A 29 2.50 3.10 4.28
CA ALA A 29 1.77 4.30 3.90
C ALA A 29 2.59 5.22 2.98
N ILE A 30 3.91 5.35 3.21
CA ILE A 30 4.80 6.10 2.32
C ILE A 30 4.76 5.49 0.90
N GLY A 31 4.87 4.17 0.77
CA GLY A 31 4.83 3.49 -0.52
C GLY A 31 3.49 3.68 -1.25
N VAL A 32 2.37 3.55 -0.52
CA VAL A 32 1.03 3.77 -1.08
C VAL A 32 0.84 5.21 -1.52
N TYR A 33 1.27 6.19 -0.72
CA TYR A 33 1.08 7.61 -1.02
C TYR A 33 1.86 8.03 -2.27
N GLN A 34 3.08 7.54 -2.45
CA GLN A 34 3.88 7.78 -3.64
C GLN A 34 3.21 7.19 -4.89
N ALA A 35 2.82 5.91 -4.85
CA ALA A 35 2.19 5.24 -5.98
C ALA A 35 0.83 5.87 -6.35
N PHE A 36 0.01 6.21 -5.36
CA PHE A 36 -1.31 6.81 -5.58
C PHE A 36 -1.19 8.28 -6.03
N GLY A 37 -0.18 9.02 -5.55
CA GLY A 37 0.11 10.39 -5.97
C GLY A 37 0.43 10.50 -7.46
N ASP A 38 1.21 9.57 -7.99
CA ASP A 38 1.53 9.52 -9.43
C ASP A 38 0.30 9.25 -10.29
N VAL A 39 -0.60 8.37 -9.84
CA VAL A 39 -1.88 8.06 -10.52
C VAL A 39 -2.79 9.29 -10.53
N VAL A 40 -3.03 9.91 -9.36
CA VAL A 40 -3.87 11.10 -9.25
C VAL A 40 -3.32 12.22 -10.14
N ARG A 41 -2.00 12.46 -10.11
CA ARG A 41 -1.36 13.49 -10.94
C ARG A 41 -1.47 13.19 -12.43
N GLY A 42 -1.34 11.93 -12.84
CA GLY A 42 -1.55 11.49 -14.23
C GLY A 42 -2.99 11.73 -14.70
N GLN A 43 -3.98 11.46 -13.84
CA GLN A 43 -5.39 11.73 -14.13
C GLN A 43 -5.69 13.22 -14.20
N THR A 44 -5.19 14.03 -13.25
CA THR A 44 -5.35 15.49 -13.28
C THR A 44 -4.70 16.10 -14.51
N SER A 45 -3.52 15.64 -14.92
CA SER A 45 -2.86 16.08 -16.15
C SER A 45 -3.70 15.75 -17.39
N THR A 46 -4.31 14.56 -17.44
CA THR A 46 -5.22 14.18 -18.52
C THR A 46 -6.46 15.07 -18.55
N ALA A 47 -7.09 15.29 -17.39
CA ALA A 47 -8.27 16.14 -17.27
C ALA A 47 -7.98 17.59 -17.69
N ALA A 48 -6.84 18.15 -17.26
CA ALA A 48 -6.40 19.48 -17.66
C ALA A 48 -6.11 19.57 -19.17
N THR A 49 -5.50 18.54 -19.75
CA THR A 49 -5.20 18.49 -21.20
C THR A 49 -6.49 18.40 -22.02
N THR A 50 -7.44 17.54 -21.61
CA THR A 50 -8.76 17.42 -22.24
C THR A 50 -9.56 18.71 -22.09
N LEU A 51 -9.53 19.36 -20.93
CA LEU A 51 -10.18 20.66 -20.70
C LEU A 51 -9.55 21.77 -21.55
N ALA A 52 -8.24 21.72 -21.79
CA ALA A 52 -7.53 22.60 -22.71
C ALA A 52 -7.77 22.27 -24.20
N GLY A 53 -8.65 21.31 -24.51
CA GLY A 53 -9.06 20.97 -25.88
C GLY A 53 -8.11 20.00 -26.61
N ALA A 54 -7.10 19.44 -25.93
CA ALA A 54 -6.17 18.48 -26.50
C ALA A 54 -6.46 17.04 -26.01
N THR A 55 -6.37 16.05 -26.89
CA THR A 55 -6.54 14.63 -26.52
C THR A 55 -5.30 14.13 -25.76
N GLY A 56 -5.34 14.20 -24.44
CA GLY A 56 -4.26 13.79 -23.54
C GLY A 56 -4.03 12.26 -23.54
N THR A 57 -3.08 11.78 -24.35
CA THR A 57 -2.66 10.38 -24.35
C THR A 57 -1.62 10.05 -23.27
N LYS A 58 -0.95 11.07 -22.70
CA LYS A 58 0.19 10.91 -21.76
C LYS A 58 -0.18 10.48 -20.34
N GLY A 59 -1.36 10.80 -19.82
CA GLY A 59 -1.69 10.40 -18.44
C GLY A 59 -2.23 8.98 -18.32
N ARG A 60 -2.76 8.39 -19.41
CA ARG A 60 -3.22 7.00 -19.44
C ARG A 60 -2.08 6.00 -19.23
N THR A 61 -0.94 6.24 -19.89
CA THR A 61 0.26 5.41 -19.74
C THR A 61 0.82 5.38 -18.32
N THR A 62 0.70 6.49 -17.57
CA THR A 62 1.16 6.58 -16.17
C THR A 62 0.20 5.84 -15.22
N THR A 63 -1.11 5.93 -15.46
CA THR A 63 -2.13 5.18 -14.70
C THR A 63 -1.97 3.67 -14.89
N ASP A 64 -1.72 3.22 -16.12
CA ASP A 64 -1.49 1.80 -16.43
C ASP A 64 -0.19 1.27 -15.79
N ALA A 65 0.87 2.09 -15.76
CA ALA A 65 2.13 1.74 -15.10
C ALA A 65 1.99 1.69 -13.57
N GLY A 66 1.31 2.66 -12.97
CA GLY A 66 1.04 2.71 -11.53
C GLY A 66 0.15 1.55 -11.05
N GLY A 67 -0.89 1.22 -11.82
CA GLY A 67 -1.75 0.05 -11.59
C GLY A 67 -0.95 -1.26 -11.66
N LYS A 68 -0.15 -1.46 -12.71
CA LYS A 68 0.72 -2.63 -12.85
C LYS A 68 1.76 -2.75 -11.73
N ALA A 69 2.32 -1.64 -11.25
CA ALA A 69 3.26 -1.63 -10.14
C ALA A 69 2.57 -1.99 -8.80
N ALA A 70 1.36 -1.48 -8.57
CA ALA A 70 0.54 -1.84 -7.41
C ALA A 70 0.10 -3.31 -7.46
N ASP A 71 -0.29 -3.82 -8.62
CA ASP A 71 -0.63 -5.22 -8.85
C ASP A 71 0.58 -6.15 -8.67
N ALA A 72 1.75 -5.75 -9.14
CA ALA A 72 3.00 -6.48 -8.93
C ALA A 72 3.35 -6.54 -7.44
N ALA A 73 3.26 -5.42 -6.73
CA ALA A 73 3.49 -5.35 -5.28
C ALA A 73 2.49 -6.23 -4.49
N GLY A 74 1.23 -6.34 -4.95
CA GLY A 74 0.21 -7.22 -4.37
C GLY A 74 0.35 -8.70 -4.73
N LYS A 75 1.02 -9.03 -5.84
CA LYS A 75 1.29 -10.41 -6.29
C LYS A 75 2.55 -11.03 -5.66
N SER A 76 3.55 -10.23 -5.31
CA SER A 76 4.88 -10.74 -4.89
C SER A 76 4.96 -11.44 -3.53
N LYS A 77 3.86 -11.61 -2.79
CA LYS A 77 3.88 -12.25 -1.47
C LYS A 77 2.59 -13.01 -1.20
N LYS A 78 2.45 -14.21 -1.77
CA LYS A 78 1.45 -15.18 -1.30
C LYS A 78 2.16 -16.19 -0.41
N LEU A 79 1.48 -16.66 0.65
CA LEU A 79 2.05 -17.66 1.57
C LEU A 79 2.52 -18.93 0.84
N SER A 80 1.88 -19.24 -0.29
CA SER A 80 2.23 -20.34 -1.19
C SER A 80 3.62 -20.22 -1.83
N ASP A 81 4.22 -19.04 -1.88
CA ASP A 81 5.55 -18.83 -2.45
C ASP A 81 6.67 -19.26 -1.47
N PHE A 82 6.31 -19.54 -0.21
CA PHE A 82 7.24 -19.90 0.87
C PHE A 82 7.14 -21.36 1.32
N GLU A 83 6.13 -22.11 0.85
CA GLU A 83 6.05 -23.55 1.06
C GLU A 83 6.68 -24.26 -0.15
N LYS A 84 7.92 -24.74 0.02
CA LYS A 84 8.55 -25.72 -0.88
C LYS A 84 8.17 -27.13 -0.48
#